data_AF-A0A8X6NTN6-F1
#
_entry.id   AF-A0A8X6NTN6-F1
#
_cell.length_a   1.000
_cell.length_b   1.000
_cell.length_c   1.000
_cell.angle_alpha   90.00
_cell.angle_beta   90.00
_cell.angle_gamma   90.00
#
_symmetry.space_group_name_H-M   'P 1'
#
loop_
_entity.id
_entity.type
_entity.pdbx_description
1 polymer ?
#
loop_
_entity_poly.entity_id
_entity_poly.type
_entity_poly.pdbx_seq_one_letter_code
_entity_poly.pdbx_strand_id
1 'polypeptide(L)'
;MYLGCRKPSRLLLGMRSKAGNRISEDLLKSHFLQLSPTQAEQILIISNDQLEKLAEMTDVIMTVAGHTSSIHAIVAENQDLKAMMMDISSRQSYLETRERSTSRGPETFP
;
A
#
# COMPACT_ATOMS: atom_id res chain seq x y z
N MET A 1 3.48 25.75 2.40
CA MET A 1 2.93 25.44 3.73
C MET A 1 2.72 23.94 3.81
N TYR A 2 3.62 23.23 4.47
CA TYR A 2 3.58 21.77 4.57
C TYR A 2 2.58 21.41 5.67
N LEU A 3 1.38 20.92 5.31
CA LEU A 3 0.41 20.34 6.24
C LEU A 3 0.87 18.93 6.68
N GLY A 4 2.16 18.79 6.96
CA GLY A 4 2.78 17.55 7.41
C GLY A 4 2.29 17.20 8.81
N CYS A 5 1.73 16.01 8.95
CA CYS A 5 1.51 15.32 10.22
C CYS A 5 0.53 15.99 11.20
N ARG A 6 -0.50 16.71 10.73
CA ARG A 6 -1.64 17.01 11.61
C ARG A 6 -2.63 15.86 11.57
N LYS A 7 -2.78 15.18 12.71
CA LYS A 7 -3.88 14.26 12.98
C LYS A 7 -5.21 14.85 12.45
N PRO A 8 -6.00 14.10 11.68
CA PRO A 8 -7.36 14.48 11.27
C PRO A 8 -8.19 15.18 12.35
N SER A 9 -8.09 14.77 13.62
CA SER A 9 -8.71 15.48 14.77
C SER A 9 -8.25 16.94 14.91
N ARG A 10 -6.95 17.22 14.73
CA ARG A 10 -6.41 18.59 14.73
C ARG A 10 -6.79 19.38 13.48
N LEU A 11 -6.97 18.70 12.36
CA LEU A 11 -7.46 19.33 11.13
C LEU A 11 -8.91 19.80 11.35
N LEU A 12 -9.76 18.95 11.90
CA LEU A 12 -11.14 19.29 12.26
C LEU A 12 -11.20 20.48 13.22
N LEU A 13 -10.35 20.49 14.25
CA LEU A 13 -10.26 21.61 15.19
C LEU A 13 -9.87 22.93 14.49
N GLY A 14 -8.91 22.85 13.56
CA GLY A 14 -8.51 24.00 12.74
C GLY A 14 -9.62 24.49 11.81
N MET A 15 -10.38 23.56 11.23
CA MET A 15 -11.55 23.89 10.40
C MET A 15 -12.64 24.56 11.23
N ARG A 16 -12.98 24.03 12.41
CA ARG A 16 -13.92 24.68 13.35
C ARG A 16 -13.45 26.07 13.78
N SER A 17 -12.18 26.21 14.14
CA SER A 17 -11.62 27.50 14.56
C SER A 17 -11.66 28.56 13.45
N LYS A 18 -11.45 28.15 12.19
CA LYS A 18 -11.48 29.05 11.03
C LYS A 18 -12.89 29.31 10.49
N ALA A 19 -13.74 28.30 10.47
CA ALA A 19 -15.12 28.39 10.02
C ALA A 19 -16.00 29.14 11.04
N GLY A 20 -15.71 28.99 12.33
CA GLY A 20 -16.60 29.39 13.41
C GLY A 20 -17.98 28.74 13.27
N ASN A 21 -19.02 29.42 13.77
CA ASN A 21 -20.42 28.97 13.66
C ASN A 21 -21.06 29.24 12.28
N ARG A 22 -20.25 29.53 11.24
CA ARG A 22 -20.77 29.93 9.92
C ARG A 22 -21.05 28.75 8.98
N ILE A 23 -20.55 27.56 9.31
CA ILE A 23 -20.67 26.34 8.49
C ILE A 23 -21.50 25.33 9.28
N SER A 24 -22.46 24.68 8.62
CA SER A 24 -23.25 23.61 9.22
C SER A 24 -22.40 22.36 9.49
N GLU A 25 -22.71 21.62 10.55
CA GLU A 25 -22.03 20.36 10.88
C GLU A 25 -22.04 19.37 9.71
N ASP A 26 -23.14 19.29 8.95
CA ASP A 26 -23.26 18.41 7.79
C ASP A 26 -22.29 18.77 6.66
N LEU A 27 -22.14 20.06 6.37
CA LEU A 27 -21.21 20.54 5.35
C LEU A 27 -19.75 20.39 5.82
N LEU A 28 -19.51 20.58 7.12
CA LEU A 28 -18.21 20.34 7.72
C LEU A 28 -17.83 18.85 7.67
N LYS A 29 -18.81 17.97 7.86
CA LYS A 29 -18.67 16.52 7.78
C LYS A 29 -18.36 16.05 6.36
N SER A 30 -19.09 16.53 5.35
CA SER A 30 -18.79 16.18 3.95
C SER A 30 -17.41 16.67 3.53
N HIS A 31 -17.03 17.90 3.91
CA HIS A 31 -15.73 18.46 3.62
C HIS A 31 -14.59 17.73 4.35
N PHE A 32 -14.81 17.27 5.57
CA PHE A 32 -13.84 16.49 6.33
C PHE A 32 -13.61 15.10 5.71
N LEU A 33 -14.68 14.43 5.27
CA LEU A 33 -14.59 13.17 4.56
C LEU A 33 -13.83 13.33 3.24
N GLN A 34 -14.10 14.41 2.50
CA GLN A 34 -13.41 14.73 1.25
C GLN A 34 -11.90 15.03 1.43
N LEU A 35 -11.50 15.56 2.59
CA LEU A 35 -10.08 15.78 2.93
C LEU A 35 -9.39 14.54 3.50
N SER A 36 -10.15 13.49 3.82
CA SER A 36 -9.59 12.27 4.37
C SER A 36 -8.99 11.39 3.27
N PRO A 37 -7.93 10.63 3.54
CA PRO A 37 -7.41 9.66 2.60
C PRO A 37 -8.51 8.67 2.18
N THR A 38 -8.55 8.28 0.90
CA THR A 38 -9.61 7.43 0.32
C THR A 38 -9.88 6.16 1.13
N GLN A 39 -8.84 5.58 1.73
CA GLN A 39 -8.95 4.39 2.59
C GLN A 39 -9.72 4.66 3.90
N ALA A 40 -9.52 5.83 4.51
CA ALA A 40 -10.24 6.22 5.71
C ALA A 40 -11.68 6.63 5.37
N GLU A 41 -11.89 7.38 4.29
CA GLU A 41 -13.22 7.81 3.83
C GLU A 41 -14.16 6.61 3.59
N GLN A 42 -13.69 5.58 2.87
CA GLN A 42 -14.47 4.37 2.59
C GLN A 42 -14.97 3.66 3.86
N ILE A 43 -14.17 3.67 4.93
CA ILE A 43 -14.55 3.06 6.22
C ILE A 43 -15.48 4.00 7.00
N LEU A 44 -15.20 5.30 6.98
CA LEU A 44 -15.92 6.31 7.75
C LEU A 44 -17.34 6.57 7.23
N ILE A 45 -17.56 6.48 5.92
CA ILE A 45 -18.89 6.61 5.31
C ILE A 45 -19.87 5.59 5.90
N ILE A 46 -19.39 4.39 6.26
CA ILE A 46 -20.21 3.32 6.83
C ILE A 46 -20.60 3.64 8.29
N SER A 47 -19.72 4.30 9.04
CA SER A 47 -19.92 4.53 10.49
C SER A 47 -21.02 5.54 10.79
N ASN A 48 -21.39 6.41 9.81
CA ASN A 48 -22.35 7.53 9.93
C ASN A 48 -22.36 8.28 11.28
N ASP A 49 -21.22 8.31 11.97
CA ASP A 49 -21.10 8.84 13.32
C ASP A 49 -21.01 10.37 13.32
N GLN A 50 -20.96 10.95 14.52
CA GLN A 50 -20.66 12.37 14.71
C GLN A 50 -19.25 12.72 14.22
N LEU A 51 -19.08 13.95 13.76
CA LEU A 51 -17.85 14.42 13.12
C LEU A 51 -16.60 14.30 14.00
N GLU A 52 -16.75 14.51 15.31
CA GLU A 52 -15.66 14.35 16.28
C GLU A 52 -15.18 12.89 16.35
N LYS A 53 -16.12 11.94 16.42
CA LYS A 53 -15.84 10.51 16.43
C LYS A 53 -15.25 10.03 15.10
N LEU A 54 -15.75 10.56 13.97
CA LEU A 54 -15.15 10.29 12.66
C LEU A 54 -13.70 10.77 12.61
N ALA A 55 -13.38 11.93 13.18
CA ALA A 55 -12.02 12.43 13.20
C ALA A 55 -11.09 11.56 14.07
N GLU A 56 -11.56 11.08 15.21
CA GLU A 56 -10.82 10.10 16.03
C GLU A 56 -10.61 8.78 15.28
N MET A 57 -11.64 8.26 14.61
CA MET A 57 -11.52 7.05 13.80
C MET A 57 -10.53 7.24 12.64
N THR A 58 -10.54 8.40 12.00
CA THR A 58 -9.59 8.75 10.94
C THR A 58 -8.15 8.77 11.48
N ASP A 59 -7.94 9.30 12.69
CA ASP A 59 -6.63 9.29 13.35
C ASP A 59 -6.12 7.85 13.55
N VAL A 60 -7.00 6.96 14.02
CA VAL A 60 -6.68 5.54 14.23
C VAL A 60 -6.38 4.84 12.90
N ILE A 61 -7.23 5.04 11.89
CA ILE A 61 -7.04 4.45 10.56
C ILE A 61 -5.74 4.93 9.93
N MET A 62 -5.44 6.23 9.98
CA MET A 62 -4.17 6.77 9.47
C MET A 62 -2.97 6.24 10.25
N THR A 63 -3.11 6.07 11.57
CA THR A 63 -2.06 5.44 12.38
C THR A 63 -1.83 4.01 11.92
N VAL A 64 -2.86 3.16 11.83
CA VAL A 64 -2.74 1.75 11.41
C VAL A 64 -2.25 1.63 9.95
N ALA A 65 -2.82 2.41 9.03
CA ALA A 65 -2.44 2.42 7.61
C ALA A 65 -0.98 2.85 7.41
N GLY A 66 -0.47 3.79 8.21
CA GLY A 66 0.93 4.19 8.21
C GLY A 66 1.92 3.05 8.54
N HIS A 67 1.47 1.99 9.23
CA HIS A 67 2.28 0.80 9.51
C HIS A 67 2.25 -0.24 8.37
N THR A 68 1.38 -0.06 7.37
CA THR A 68 1.23 -1.01 6.25
C THR A 68 2.28 -0.85 5.15
N SER A 69 3.20 0.12 5.27
CA SER A 69 4.38 0.24 4.40
C SER A 69 5.24 -1.04 4.36
N SER A 70 5.07 -1.93 5.35
CA SER A 70 5.74 -3.23 5.40
C SER A 70 5.29 -4.24 4.34
N ILE A 71 4.21 -4.00 3.60
CA ILE A 71 3.76 -4.92 2.53
C ILE A 71 4.60 -4.75 1.25
N HIS A 72 5.20 -3.57 1.03
CA HIS A 72 5.98 -3.32 -0.20
C HIS A 72 7.35 -4.00 -0.21
N ALA A 73 7.99 -4.19 0.96
CA ALA A 73 9.30 -4.85 1.08
C ALA A 73 9.25 -6.33 0.62
N ILE A 74 8.17 -7.03 0.96
CA ILE A 74 7.96 -8.44 0.59
C ILE A 74 7.80 -8.61 -0.93
N VAL A 75 7.26 -7.60 -1.62
CA VAL A 75 7.07 -7.62 -3.07
C VAL A 75 8.40 -7.45 -3.81
N ALA A 76 9.28 -6.57 -3.33
CA ALA A 76 10.62 -6.39 -3.90
C ALA A 76 11.48 -7.66 -3.73
N GLU A 77 11.48 -8.25 -2.53
CA GLU A 77 12.21 -9.50 -2.26
C GLU A 77 11.68 -10.68 -3.09
N ASN A 78 10.36 -10.70 -3.38
CA ASN A 78 9.78 -11.68 -4.31
C ASN A 78 10.21 -11.48 -5.77
N GLN A 79 10.45 -10.25 -6.21
CA GLN A 79 10.92 -10.00 -7.58
C GLN A 79 12.34 -10.49 -7.78
N ASP A 80 13.22 -10.25 -6.80
CA ASP A 80 14.60 -10.72 -6.83
C ASP A 80 14.67 -12.25 -6.78
N LEU A 81 13.86 -12.88 -5.91
CA LEU A 81 13.78 -14.34 -5.85
C LEU A 81 13.26 -14.94 -7.16
N LYS A 82 12.25 -14.31 -7.78
CA LYS A 82 11.70 -14.75 -9.07
C LYS A 82 12.71 -14.60 -10.20
N ALA A 83 13.49 -13.53 -10.21
CA ALA A 83 14.58 -13.33 -11.17
C ALA A 83 15.67 -14.41 -11.01
N MET A 84 16.05 -14.73 -9.77
CA MET A 84 17.02 -15.79 -9.49
C MET A 84 16.51 -17.18 -9.92
N MET A 85 15.23 -17.50 -9.67
CA MET A 85 14.63 -18.75 -10.13
C MET A 85 14.66 -18.87 -11.66
N MET A 86 14.38 -17.78 -12.37
CA MET A 86 14.41 -17.76 -13.85
C MET A 86 15.82 -17.99 -14.42
N ASP A 87 16.85 -17.41 -13.78
CA ASP A 87 18.25 -17.66 -14.14
C ASP A 87 18.64 -19.12 -13.90
N ILE A 88 18.26 -19.69 -12.75
CA ILE A 88 18.51 -21.10 -12.43
C ILE A 88 17.85 -22.04 -13.45
N SER A 89 16.57 -21.83 -13.77
CA SER A 89 15.87 -22.64 -14.78
C SER A 89 16.52 -22.54 -16.17
N SER A 90 17.02 -21.37 -16.54
CA SER A 90 17.72 -21.16 -17.81
C SER A 90 19.04 -21.93 -17.85
N ARG A 91 19.80 -21.93 -16.75
CA ARG A 91 21.04 -22.71 -16.61
C ARG A 91 20.77 -24.22 -16.64
N GLN A 92 19.71 -24.68 -15.98
CA GLN A 92 19.31 -26.09 -16.01
C GLN A 92 18.97 -26.54 -17.43
N SER A 93 18.16 -25.77 -18.16
CA SER A 93 17.81 -26.06 -19.56
C SER A 93 19.04 -26.10 -20.47
N TYR A 94 19.99 -25.18 -20.28
CA TYR A 94 21.24 -25.18 -21.03
C TYR A 94 22.07 -26.46 -20.78
N LEU A 95 22.20 -26.87 -19.52
CA LEU A 95 22.96 -28.07 -19.15
C LEU A 95 22.31 -29.35 -19.68
N GLU A 96 20.98 -29.48 -19.60
CA GLU A 96 20.25 -30.62 -20.18
C GLU A 96 20.45 -30.71 -21.70
N THR A 97 20.46 -29.57 -22.39
CA THR A 97 20.69 -29.53 -23.84
C THR A 97 22.13 -29.94 -24.19
N ARG A 98 23.09 -29.53 -23.38
CA ARG A 98 24.51 -29.88 -23.54
C ARG A 98 24.77 -31.36 -23.28
N GLU A 99 24.21 -31.92 -22.21
CA GLU A 99 24.29 -33.35 -21.86
C GLU A 99 23.73 -34.26 -22.97
N ARG A 100 22.60 -33.87 -23.57
CA ARG A 100 22.02 -34.59 -24.73
C ARG A 100 22.91 -34.54 -25.97
N SER A 101 23.72 -33.50 -26.11
CA SER A 101 24.63 -33.31 -27.24
C SER A 101 25.92 -34.10 -27.08
N THR A 102 26.44 -34.19 -25.85
CA THR A 102 27.64 -34.99 -25.51
C THR A 102 27.37 -36.49 -25.47
N SER A 103 26.18 -36.92 -25.05
CA SER A 103 25.76 -38.34 -25.08
C SER A 103 25.63 -38.92 -26.50
N ARG A 104 25.76 -38.10 -27.55
CA ARG A 104 25.67 -38.50 -28.97
C ARG A 104 27.01 -38.47 -29.70
N GLY A 105 28.13 -38.35 -28.98
CA GLY A 105 29.48 -38.46 -29.55
C GLY A 105 29.74 -39.86 -30.16
N PRO A 106 30.52 -39.95 -31.25
CA PRO A 106 30.53 -41.13 -32.12
C PRO A 106 31.10 -42.35 -31.38
N GLU A 107 30.30 -43.42 -31.29
CA GLU A 107 30.80 -44.76 -30.98
C GLU A 107 31.79 -45.17 -32.09
N THR A 108 33.07 -44.92 -31.86
CA THR A 108 34.14 -45.56 -32.64
C THR A 108 34.21 -47.02 -32.20
N PHE A 109 33.51 -47.88 -32.93
CA PHE A 109 33.65 -49.33 -32.78
C PHE A 109 35.04 -49.78 -33.26
N PRO A 110 35.66 -50.78 -32.58
CA PRO A 110 37.00 -51.27 -32.87
C PRO A 110 37.10 -52.05 -34.19
#